data_AF-A0A523SGG4-F1
#
_entry.id   AF-A0A523SGG4-F1
#
_cell.length_a   1.000
_cell.length_b   1.000
_cell.length_c   1.000
_cell.angle_alpha   90.00
_cell.angle_beta   90.00
_cell.angle_gamma   90.00
#
_symmetry.space_group_name_H-M   'P 1'
#
loop_
_entity.id
_entity.type
_entity.pdbx_description
1 polymer ?
#
loop_
_entity_poly.entity_id
_entity_poly.type
_entity_poly.pdbx_seq_one_letter_code
_entity_poly.pdbx_strand_id
1 'polypeptide(L)'
;MKILLLFMVLQTLFSQNAKINVLTPTKRETIRYMRETYTEIAMLTKQTPVKIEVAGPTWIKVNTRIPWHTDMQDEQTYTFIIQEDSLRETIFKKKTYRSKVIFGKNNRPYGESRYSLINVPEGKHTYTFFFWSAKPETILLDFSFASPNLWTDIIPSSYTSTLTVVGEEERQTYYSLSKDNPVEIKVASPVNIKVLSRLNFDKTMNGRYGFTIVVKENDKELRKVSFVTEKSEVYEYENRKDSSPSKENRFFLWFARGNHTLTF
;
A
#
# COMPACT_ATOMS: atom_id res chain seq x y z
N MET A 1 -48.09 -8.07 16.97
CA MET A 1 -46.82 -7.78 17.67
C MET A 1 -45.68 -8.35 16.82
N LYS A 2 -44.99 -7.51 16.05
CA LYS A 2 -43.89 -7.93 15.17
C LYS A 2 -42.68 -7.06 15.50
N ILE A 3 -41.70 -7.69 16.14
CA ILE A 3 -40.43 -7.07 16.50
C ILE A 3 -39.62 -6.96 15.21
N LEU A 4 -39.40 -5.72 14.76
CA LEU A 4 -38.47 -5.39 13.68
C LEU A 4 -37.11 -5.10 14.34
N LEU A 5 -36.22 -6.09 14.32
CA LEU A 5 -34.82 -5.91 14.73
C LEU A 5 -34.04 -5.30 13.55
N LEU A 6 -34.02 -3.97 13.53
CA LEU A 6 -33.17 -3.18 12.65
C LEU A 6 -31.75 -3.14 13.25
N PHE A 7 -30.89 -4.07 12.82
CA PHE A 7 -29.46 -3.96 13.09
C PHE A 7 -28.84 -2.99 12.07
N MET A 8 -28.95 -1.68 12.35
CA MET A 8 -28.03 -0.70 11.76
C MET A 8 -26.65 -0.98 12.36
N VAL A 9 -25.74 -1.52 11.57
CA VAL A 9 -24.32 -1.30 11.86
C VAL A 9 -24.08 0.16 11.55
N LEU A 10 -24.25 0.97 12.59
CA LEU A 10 -23.69 2.30 12.70
C LEU A 10 -22.20 2.11 12.33
N GLN A 11 -21.80 2.55 11.14
CA GLN A 11 -20.41 2.96 11.00
C GLN A 11 -20.28 4.09 12.01
N THR A 12 -19.79 3.78 13.21
CA THR A 12 -19.33 4.79 14.13
C THR A 12 -18.32 5.58 13.33
N LEU A 13 -18.74 6.78 12.93
CA LEU A 13 -17.89 7.86 12.51
C LEU A 13 -16.72 7.84 13.49
N PHE A 14 -15.58 7.30 13.05
CA PHE A 14 -14.37 7.34 13.84
C PHE A 14 -14.12 8.82 14.11
N SER A 15 -14.22 9.15 15.40
CA SER A 15 -14.04 10.45 16.03
C SER A 15 -13.60 11.55 15.09
N GLN A 16 -14.56 12.43 14.75
CA GLN A 16 -14.22 13.80 14.38
C GLN A 16 -13.37 14.35 15.54
N ASN A 17 -12.06 14.54 15.30
CA ASN A 17 -11.00 15.07 16.18
C ASN A 17 -9.90 14.10 16.63
N ALA A 18 -9.64 12.97 15.95
CA ALA A 18 -8.34 12.32 16.10
C ALA A 18 -7.23 13.32 15.68
N LYS A 19 -6.28 13.60 16.58
CA LYS A 19 -5.12 14.49 16.33
C LYS A 19 -3.83 13.70 16.55
N ILE A 20 -2.86 13.89 15.66
CA ILE A 20 -1.50 13.42 15.89
C ILE A 20 -0.76 14.54 16.60
N ASN A 21 -0.46 14.33 17.88
CA ASN A 21 0.26 15.32 18.66
C ASN A 21 1.76 15.03 18.56
N VAL A 22 2.51 15.88 17.87
CA VAL A 22 3.98 15.84 17.90
C VAL A 22 4.43 16.44 19.23
N LEU A 23 4.99 15.61 20.11
CA LEU A 23 5.32 15.95 21.48
C LEU A 23 6.72 16.55 21.65
N THR A 24 7.65 16.29 20.72
CA THR A 24 8.98 16.89 20.77
C THR A 24 9.04 18.20 19.98
N PRO A 25 9.77 19.22 20.47
CA PRO A 25 10.15 20.35 19.63
C PRO A 25 11.14 19.86 18.58
N THR A 26 10.61 19.44 17.43
CA THR A 26 11.43 19.05 16.28
C THR A 26 11.72 20.28 15.45
N LYS A 27 12.98 20.48 15.02
CA LYS A 27 13.23 21.43 13.94
C LYS A 27 12.37 21.04 12.75
N ARG A 28 11.70 22.02 12.15
CA ARG A 28 10.83 21.81 11.00
C ARG A 28 11.54 22.26 9.73
N GLU A 29 11.38 21.48 8.66
CA GLU A 29 11.87 21.85 7.33
C GLU A 29 10.71 22.18 6.42
N THR A 30 10.77 23.35 5.79
CA THR A 30 9.78 23.77 4.80
C THR A 30 10.13 23.16 3.44
N ILE A 31 9.27 22.28 2.93
CA ILE A 31 9.40 21.72 1.59
C ILE A 31 8.33 22.26 0.65
N ARG A 32 8.64 22.31 -0.65
CA ARG A 32 7.76 22.78 -1.72
C ARG A 32 7.44 21.65 -2.70
N TYR A 33 6.15 21.40 -2.91
CA TYR A 33 5.63 20.46 -3.91
C TYR A 33 5.30 21.20 -5.21
N MET A 34 5.82 20.74 -6.36
CA MET A 34 5.45 21.20 -7.71
C MET A 34 5.37 22.74 -7.90
N ARG A 35 6.13 23.50 -7.09
CA ARG A 35 6.25 24.98 -7.04
C ARG A 35 5.17 25.78 -6.29
N GLU A 36 4.16 25.18 -5.65
CA GLU A 36 3.02 25.96 -5.12
C GLU A 36 2.67 25.74 -3.64
N THR A 37 2.91 24.55 -3.06
CA THR A 37 2.52 24.27 -1.66
C THR A 37 3.73 24.10 -0.76
N TYR A 38 3.78 24.87 0.33
CA TYR A 38 4.79 24.78 1.38
C TYR A 38 4.25 23.99 2.58
N THR A 39 5.02 23.02 3.06
CA THR A 39 4.64 22.23 4.25
C THR A 39 5.84 22.13 5.19
N GLU A 40 5.60 22.34 6.47
CA GLU A 40 6.59 22.12 7.52
C GLU A 40 6.60 20.65 7.95
N ILE A 41 7.76 20.02 7.89
CA ILE A 41 7.92 18.59 8.18
C ILE A 41 8.93 18.39 9.32
N ALA A 42 8.65 17.46 10.22
CA ALA A 42 9.53 17.17 11.36
C ALA A 42 10.86 16.57 10.89
N MET A 43 11.97 17.04 11.45
CA MET A 43 13.30 16.48 11.19
C MET A 43 13.68 15.46 12.27
N LEU A 44 14.01 14.26 11.82
CA LEU A 44 14.61 13.19 12.60
C LEU A 44 16.12 13.16 12.35
N THR A 45 16.91 13.35 13.41
CA THR A 45 18.38 13.26 13.38
C THR A 45 18.87 12.38 14.53
N LYS A 46 20.18 12.08 14.57
CA LYS A 46 20.81 11.33 15.69
C LYS A 46 20.52 11.95 17.06
N GLN A 47 20.47 13.28 17.15
CA GLN A 47 20.29 14.01 18.41
C GLN A 47 18.83 14.36 18.70
N THR A 48 17.97 14.34 17.68
CA THR A 48 16.59 14.82 17.79
C THR A 48 15.61 13.71 17.39
N PRO A 49 15.20 12.85 18.34
CA PRO A 49 14.12 11.91 18.11
C PRO A 49 12.78 12.66 17.95
N VAL A 50 11.87 12.07 17.18
CA VAL A 50 10.53 12.61 16.99
C VAL A 50 9.56 11.76 17.79
N LYS A 51 8.86 12.35 18.77
CA LYS A 51 7.84 11.64 19.56
C LYS A 51 6.45 12.12 19.15
N ILE A 52 5.54 11.18 18.92
CA ILE A 52 4.13 11.47 18.70
C ILE A 52 3.26 10.73 19.71
N GLU A 53 2.06 11.26 19.92
CA GLU A 53 1.01 10.65 20.71
C GLU A 53 -0.26 10.56 19.87
N VAL A 54 -0.87 9.38 19.85
CA VAL A 54 -2.04 9.07 19.04
C VAL A 54 -2.97 8.14 19.81
N ALA A 55 -4.27 8.38 19.74
CA ALA A 55 -5.30 7.49 20.26
C ALA A 55 -5.83 6.58 19.14
N GLY A 56 -5.84 5.27 19.39
CA GLY A 56 -6.47 4.29 18.51
C GLY A 56 -7.83 3.81 19.02
N PRO A 57 -8.47 2.86 18.32
CA PRO A 57 -7.90 2.11 17.19
C PRO A 57 -7.85 2.93 15.90
N THR A 58 -6.68 3.02 15.27
CA THR A 58 -6.48 3.76 14.00
C THR A 58 -5.18 3.33 13.33
N TRP A 59 -4.87 3.91 12.17
CA TRP A 59 -3.57 3.74 11.54
C TRP A 59 -2.93 5.08 11.22
N ILE A 60 -1.61 5.12 11.40
CA ILE A 60 -0.79 6.27 11.04
C ILE A 60 -0.01 5.92 9.78
N LYS A 61 -0.08 6.78 8.78
CA LYS A 61 0.86 6.81 7.66
C LYS A 61 1.96 7.80 8.00
N VAL A 62 3.19 7.29 8.07
CA VAL A 62 4.40 8.11 8.14
C VAL A 62 5.03 8.16 6.76
N ASN A 63 5.06 9.34 6.14
CA ASN A 63 5.83 9.61 4.94
C ASN A 63 7.25 10.02 5.35
N THR A 64 8.25 9.39 4.74
CA THR A 64 9.67 9.61 5.00
C THR A 64 10.38 10.09 3.75
N ARG A 65 11.28 11.07 3.90
CA ARG A 65 12.15 11.60 2.84
C ARG A 65 13.53 11.93 3.41
N ILE A 66 14.54 12.05 2.57
CA ILE A 66 15.86 12.54 2.96
C ILE A 66 16.26 13.75 2.09
N PRO A 67 17.00 14.73 2.63
CA PRO A 67 17.66 15.74 1.81
C PRO A 67 18.60 15.09 0.79
N TRP A 68 18.62 15.59 -0.45
CA TRP A 68 19.52 15.07 -1.48
C TRP A 68 20.73 15.97 -1.65
N HIS A 69 21.91 15.47 -1.31
CA HIS A 69 23.18 16.17 -1.47
C HIS A 69 23.79 15.90 -2.86
N THR A 70 24.66 16.80 -3.34
CA THR A 70 25.24 16.71 -4.69
C THR A 70 26.17 15.52 -4.88
N ASP A 71 26.74 15.01 -3.80
CA ASP A 71 27.60 13.83 -3.76
C ASP A 71 26.81 12.51 -3.61
N MET A 72 25.47 12.57 -3.60
CA MET A 72 24.59 11.40 -3.62
C MET A 72 24.26 11.06 -5.07
N GLN A 73 24.64 9.86 -5.50
CA GLN A 73 24.33 9.31 -6.82
C GLN A 73 23.28 8.20 -6.70
N ASP A 74 22.59 7.94 -7.82
CA ASP A 74 21.64 6.83 -8.02
C ASP A 74 20.58 6.71 -6.91
N GLU A 75 20.71 5.65 -6.10
CA GLU A 75 19.82 5.28 -5.02
C GLU A 75 20.49 5.49 -3.67
N GLN A 76 19.67 5.76 -2.66
CA GLN A 76 20.13 5.99 -1.30
C GLN A 76 19.28 5.17 -0.35
N THR A 77 19.93 4.57 0.64
CA THR A 77 19.26 3.82 1.69
C THR A 77 19.28 4.61 2.99
N TYR A 78 18.16 4.58 3.72
CA TYR A 78 18.08 5.12 5.06
C TYR A 78 17.29 4.18 5.98
N THR A 79 17.57 4.31 7.27
CA THR A 79 17.01 3.46 8.33
C THR A 79 16.59 4.33 9.49
N PHE A 80 15.42 4.03 10.05
CA PHE A 80 14.92 4.60 11.29
C PHE A 80 14.26 3.52 12.14
N ILE A 81 14.16 3.76 13.43
CA ILE A 81 13.53 2.87 14.40
C ILE A 81 12.26 3.55 14.92
N ILE A 82 11.21 2.78 15.10
CA ILE A 82 10.01 3.21 15.82
C ILE A 82 9.93 2.41 17.11
N GLN A 83 9.81 3.10 18.23
CA GLN A 83 9.56 2.52 19.54
C GLN A 83 8.14 2.86 19.98
N GLU A 84 7.32 1.84 20.22
CA GLU A 84 5.96 1.93 20.75
C GLU A 84 5.98 1.78 22.27
N ASP A 85 5.40 2.76 22.97
CA ASP A 85 5.24 2.82 24.44
C ASP A 85 6.49 2.49 25.24
N SER A 86 7.67 2.85 24.70
CA SER A 86 8.98 2.56 25.30
C SER A 86 9.30 1.07 25.48
N LEU A 87 8.57 0.17 24.81
CA LEU A 87 8.72 -1.27 24.95
C LEU A 87 9.12 -1.95 23.64
N ARG A 88 8.37 -1.69 22.56
CA ARG A 88 8.50 -2.45 21.32
C ARG A 88 9.19 -1.64 20.23
N GLU A 89 10.32 -2.13 19.74
CA GLU A 89 11.06 -1.51 18.64
C GLU A 89 10.81 -2.23 17.31
N THR A 90 10.67 -1.44 16.24
CA THR A 90 10.62 -1.93 14.87
C THR A 90 11.56 -1.13 14.00
N ILE A 91 12.41 -1.83 13.24
CA ILE A 91 13.41 -1.21 12.35
C ILE A 91 12.83 -1.10 10.95
N PHE A 92 12.90 0.10 10.36
CA PHE A 92 12.47 0.37 9.00
C PHE A 92 13.65 0.79 8.13
N LYS A 93 14.04 -0.07 7.20
CA LYS A 93 15.02 0.22 6.15
C LYS A 93 14.30 0.56 4.85
N LYS A 94 14.65 1.68 4.22
CA LYS A 94 14.01 2.19 2.99
C LYS A 94 15.06 2.57 1.96
N LYS A 95 14.73 2.35 0.69
CA LYS A 95 15.49 2.81 -0.47
C LYS A 95 14.74 3.97 -1.14
N THR A 96 15.45 4.98 -1.63
CA THR A 96 14.88 6.15 -2.31
C THR A 96 15.80 6.65 -3.42
N TYR A 97 15.19 7.34 -4.39
CA TYR A 97 15.85 8.00 -5.51
C TYR A 97 15.70 9.51 -5.42
N ARG A 98 16.48 10.25 -6.20
CA ARG A 98 16.36 11.71 -6.30
C ARG A 98 15.00 12.08 -6.91
N SER A 99 14.20 12.84 -6.18
CA SER A 99 12.95 13.39 -6.71
C SER A 99 13.21 14.50 -7.72
N LYS A 100 12.41 14.52 -8.80
CA LYS A 100 12.40 15.60 -9.80
C LYS A 100 11.42 16.73 -9.45
N VAL A 101 10.57 16.55 -8.44
CA VAL A 101 9.38 17.41 -8.19
C VAL A 101 9.30 18.00 -6.79
N ILE A 102 10.18 17.57 -5.86
CA ILE A 102 10.21 18.04 -4.47
C ILE A 102 11.48 18.83 -4.22
N PHE A 103 11.32 20.07 -3.73
CA PHE A 103 12.43 20.98 -3.45
C PHE A 103 12.23 21.69 -2.12
N GLY A 104 13.31 21.85 -1.35
CA GLY A 104 13.33 22.66 -0.13
C GLY A 104 13.78 24.09 -0.41
N LYS A 105 14.19 24.79 0.64
CA LYS A 105 14.81 26.12 0.54
C LYS A 105 16.04 26.06 -0.38
N ASN A 106 16.30 27.13 -1.12
CA ASN A 106 17.41 27.26 -2.08
C ASN A 106 17.39 26.18 -3.20
N ASN A 107 16.21 25.67 -3.56
CA ASN A 107 16.04 24.60 -4.56
C ASN A 107 16.82 23.31 -4.24
N ARG A 108 17.11 23.04 -2.95
CA ARG A 108 17.71 21.77 -2.54
C ARG A 108 16.77 20.61 -2.94
N PRO A 109 17.23 19.60 -3.69
CA PRO A 109 16.43 18.43 -4.04
C PRO A 109 16.25 17.49 -2.85
N TYR A 110 15.19 16.68 -2.90
CA TYR A 110 14.90 15.64 -1.90
C TYR A 110 14.81 14.27 -2.54
N GLY A 111 14.91 13.23 -1.71
CA GLY A 111 14.48 11.90 -2.10
C GLY A 111 12.97 11.84 -2.37
N GLU A 112 12.55 10.90 -3.19
CA GLU A 112 11.16 10.50 -3.29
C GLU A 112 10.57 10.12 -1.92
N SER A 113 9.25 10.31 -1.77
CA SER A 113 8.57 9.87 -0.56
C SER A 113 8.55 8.35 -0.49
N ARG A 114 8.82 7.80 0.68
CA ARG A 114 8.41 6.44 1.04
C ARG A 114 7.44 6.53 2.20
N TYR A 115 6.62 5.51 2.39
CA TYR A 115 5.73 5.47 3.55
C TYR A 115 5.84 4.15 4.29
N SER A 116 5.44 4.20 5.56
CA SER A 116 5.14 3.04 6.39
C SER A 116 3.78 3.26 7.05
N LEU A 117 3.05 2.17 7.28
CA LEU A 117 1.80 2.18 8.03
C LEU A 117 2.05 1.59 9.42
N ILE A 118 1.52 2.26 10.43
CA ILE A 118 1.64 1.87 11.84
C ILE A 118 0.23 1.63 12.35
N ASN A 119 -0.03 0.41 12.85
CA ASN A 119 -1.28 0.10 13.54
C ASN A 119 -1.22 0.72 14.93
N VAL A 120 -2.24 1.50 15.29
CA VAL A 120 -2.40 2.03 16.65
C VAL A 120 -3.54 1.23 17.29
N PRO A 121 -3.26 0.35 18.27
CA PRO A 121 -4.29 -0.41 18.94
C PRO A 121 -5.23 0.49 19.75
N GLU A 122 -6.30 -0.11 20.30
CA GLU A 122 -7.21 0.62 21.18
C GLU A 122 -6.46 1.16 22.40
N GLY A 123 -6.68 2.45 22.68
CA GLY A 123 -6.00 3.15 23.77
C GLY A 123 -5.16 4.32 23.29
N LYS A 124 -4.42 4.91 24.22
CA LYS A 124 -3.56 6.05 23.98
C LYS A 124 -2.11 5.60 23.95
N HIS A 125 -1.45 5.78 22.82
CA HIS A 125 -0.12 5.25 22.57
C HIS A 125 0.87 6.37 22.24
N THR A 126 2.13 6.12 22.56
CA THR A 126 3.26 6.97 22.21
C THR A 126 4.20 6.25 21.27
N TYR A 127 4.60 6.93 20.20
CA TYR A 127 5.57 6.41 19.24
C TYR A 127 6.77 7.35 19.19
N THR A 128 7.96 6.81 19.46
CA THR A 128 9.22 7.55 19.37
C THR A 128 10.02 7.05 18.17
N PHE A 129 10.34 7.96 17.27
CA PHE A 129 11.13 7.71 16.08
C PHE A 129 12.58 8.06 16.36
N PHE A 130 13.48 7.12 16.11
CA PHE A 130 14.92 7.29 16.26
C PHE A 130 15.63 7.18 14.91
N PHE A 131 16.58 8.08 14.69
CA PHE A 131 17.47 7.99 13.55
C PHE A 131 18.41 6.80 13.72
N TRP A 132 18.58 5.98 12.67
CA TRP A 132 19.61 4.94 12.66
C TRP A 132 20.71 5.27 11.65
N SER A 133 20.35 5.43 10.37
CA SER A 133 21.33 5.71 9.32
C SER A 133 20.71 6.43 8.13
N ALA A 134 21.36 7.48 7.65
CA ALA A 134 21.11 8.11 6.36
C ALA A 134 22.33 8.96 6.02
N LYS A 135 22.77 8.97 4.77
CA LYS A 135 23.91 9.79 4.33
C LYS A 135 23.78 11.29 4.70
N PRO A 136 22.62 11.96 4.53
CA PRO A 136 22.47 13.37 4.95
C PRO A 136 22.25 13.56 6.45
N GLU A 137 22.38 12.50 7.26
CA GLU A 137 22.14 12.49 8.72
C GLU A 137 20.78 13.04 9.17
N THR A 138 19.83 13.14 8.24
CA THR A 138 18.51 13.73 8.45
C THR A 138 17.48 12.93 7.68
N ILE A 139 16.37 12.61 8.34
CA ILE A 139 15.16 12.02 7.73
C ILE A 139 14.00 12.96 8.05
N LEU A 140 13.20 13.32 7.07
CA LEU A 140 11.98 14.09 7.24
C LEU A 140 10.81 13.14 7.50
N LEU A 141 9.98 13.44 8.51
CA LEU A 141 8.81 12.66 8.91
C LEU A 141 7.54 13.51 8.80
N ASP A 142 6.62 13.06 7.96
CA ASP A 142 5.29 13.66 7.78
C ASP A 142 4.20 12.65 8.14
N PHE A 143 3.32 13.03 9.06
CA PHE A 143 2.35 12.12 9.67
C PHE A 143 0.93 12.46 9.21
N SER A 144 0.19 11.42 8.87
CA SER A 144 -1.22 11.51 8.53
C SER A 144 -1.96 10.29 9.04
N PHE A 145 -3.26 10.43 9.32
CA PHE A 145 -4.09 9.25 9.52
C PHE A 145 -4.28 8.52 8.19
N ALA A 146 -4.30 7.20 8.25
CA ALA A 146 -4.66 6.35 7.14
C ALA A 146 -5.72 5.34 7.58
N SER A 147 -6.51 4.89 6.61
CA SER A 147 -7.18 3.59 6.72
C SER A 147 -6.37 2.67 5.82
N PRO A 148 -5.61 1.70 6.34
CA PRO A 148 -4.92 0.77 5.48
C PRO A 148 -5.98 -0.02 4.75
N ASN A 149 -5.73 -0.18 3.47
CA ASN A 149 -6.34 -1.23 2.72
C ASN A 149 -5.65 -2.55 3.13
N LEU A 150 -5.96 -3.09 4.32
CA LEU A 150 -5.50 -4.40 4.78
C LEU A 150 -6.21 -5.50 3.97
N TRP A 151 -5.84 -5.61 2.70
CA TRP A 151 -6.20 -6.77 1.91
C TRP A 151 -5.26 -7.90 2.34
N THR A 152 -5.80 -8.95 2.93
CA THR A 152 -5.09 -10.20 3.12
C THR A 152 -5.20 -11.03 1.83
N ASP A 153 -4.09 -11.61 1.40
CA ASP A 153 -4.09 -12.49 0.24
C ASP A 153 -4.98 -13.71 0.50
N ILE A 154 -5.83 -14.02 -0.49
CA ILE A 154 -6.65 -15.23 -0.48
C ILE A 154 -5.92 -16.26 -1.34
N ILE A 155 -5.52 -17.37 -0.72
CA ILE A 155 -5.00 -18.52 -1.45
C ILE A 155 -6.20 -19.28 -2.03
N PRO A 156 -6.29 -19.47 -3.36
CA PRO A 156 -7.37 -20.23 -3.96
C PRO A 156 -7.43 -21.68 -3.46
N SER A 157 -8.64 -22.20 -3.31
CA SER A 157 -8.89 -23.60 -2.96
C SER A 157 -8.60 -24.54 -4.13
N SER A 158 -8.67 -24.05 -5.37
CA SER A 158 -8.32 -24.80 -6.58
C SER A 158 -7.74 -23.85 -7.64
N TYR A 159 -6.64 -24.26 -8.26
CA TYR A 159 -5.98 -23.56 -9.37
C TYR A 159 -5.05 -24.52 -10.12
N THR A 160 -4.79 -24.24 -11.40
CA THR A 160 -3.92 -25.10 -12.23
C THR A 160 -2.44 -24.71 -12.15
N SER A 161 -2.13 -23.42 -12.16
CA SER A 161 -0.74 -22.95 -12.12
C SER A 161 -0.65 -21.51 -11.60
N THR A 162 0.57 -21.10 -11.24
CA THR A 162 0.88 -19.75 -10.77
C THR A 162 1.88 -19.06 -11.69
N LEU A 163 1.77 -17.74 -11.80
CA LEU A 163 2.75 -16.88 -12.46
C LEU A 163 3.23 -15.81 -11.48
N THR A 164 4.55 -15.66 -11.33
CA THR A 164 5.12 -14.63 -10.47
C THR A 164 5.47 -13.43 -11.33
N VAL A 165 4.76 -12.32 -11.10
CA VAL A 165 5.04 -11.02 -11.70
C VAL A 165 6.11 -10.34 -10.87
N VAL A 166 7.18 -9.90 -11.52
CA VAL A 166 8.30 -9.17 -10.90
C VAL A 166 8.50 -7.82 -11.57
N GLY A 167 8.67 -6.79 -10.75
CA GLY A 167 9.14 -5.46 -11.11
C GLY A 167 10.27 -5.03 -10.17
N GLU A 168 10.75 -3.79 -10.29
CA GLU A 168 11.90 -3.31 -9.52
C GLU A 168 11.70 -3.39 -7.99
N GLU A 169 10.50 -3.09 -7.50
CA GLU A 169 10.18 -3.02 -6.07
C GLU A 169 9.10 -4.02 -5.63
N GLU A 170 8.51 -4.79 -6.56
CA GLU A 170 7.33 -5.62 -6.28
C GLU A 170 7.45 -7.00 -6.90
N ARG A 171 7.06 -8.01 -6.12
CA ARG A 171 6.98 -9.41 -6.52
C ARG A 171 5.64 -9.94 -6.07
N GLN A 172 4.81 -10.36 -7.02
CA GLN A 172 3.44 -10.78 -6.73
C GLN A 172 3.08 -12.04 -7.50
N THR A 173 2.48 -13.01 -6.81
CA THR A 173 2.01 -14.25 -7.41
C THR A 173 0.57 -14.10 -7.89
N TYR A 174 0.33 -14.51 -9.13
CA TYR A 174 -0.97 -14.60 -9.78
C TYR A 174 -1.31 -16.07 -10.04
N TYR A 175 -2.60 -16.38 -10.11
CA TYR A 175 -3.11 -17.70 -10.45
C TYR A 175 -3.61 -17.69 -11.89
N SER A 176 -3.17 -18.66 -12.70
CA SER A 176 -3.54 -18.76 -14.10
C SER A 176 -5.01 -19.10 -14.23
N LEU A 177 -5.72 -18.30 -15.03
CA LEU A 177 -7.14 -18.47 -15.34
C LEU A 177 -7.33 -18.71 -16.84
N SER A 178 -8.06 -19.76 -17.21
CA SER A 178 -8.56 -19.98 -18.57
C SER A 178 -9.96 -20.60 -18.55
N LYS A 179 -10.62 -20.68 -19.72
CA LYS A 179 -11.97 -21.29 -19.82
C LYS A 179 -12.01 -22.73 -19.30
N ASP A 180 -10.93 -23.49 -19.49
CA ASP A 180 -10.82 -24.88 -19.09
C ASP A 180 -10.16 -25.05 -17.70
N ASN A 181 -9.55 -23.99 -17.18
CA ASN A 181 -8.82 -23.97 -15.92
C ASN A 181 -9.31 -22.81 -15.06
N PRO A 182 -10.47 -22.96 -14.39
CA PRO A 182 -11.00 -21.95 -13.50
C PRO A 182 -10.17 -21.83 -12.22
N VAL A 183 -10.29 -20.68 -11.56
CA VAL A 183 -9.73 -20.48 -10.20
C VAL A 183 -10.88 -20.49 -9.21
N GLU A 184 -10.79 -21.33 -8.18
CA GLU A 184 -11.79 -21.41 -7.12
C GLU A 184 -11.26 -20.80 -5.82
N ILE A 185 -12.06 -19.97 -5.16
CA ILE A 185 -11.77 -19.50 -3.79
C ILE A 185 -12.95 -19.81 -2.86
N LYS A 186 -12.63 -20.12 -1.60
CA LYS A 186 -13.60 -20.28 -0.51
C LYS A 186 -13.39 -19.19 0.51
N VAL A 187 -14.44 -18.44 0.80
CA VAL A 187 -14.41 -17.35 1.77
C VAL A 187 -15.55 -17.47 2.76
N ALA A 188 -15.28 -17.15 4.01
CA ALA A 188 -16.27 -17.10 5.08
C ALA A 188 -16.46 -15.65 5.54
N SER A 189 -17.68 -15.34 6.00
CA SER A 189 -18.09 -14.05 6.62
C SER A 189 -18.40 -12.93 5.61
N PRO A 190 -18.94 -11.77 6.07
CA PRO A 190 -19.13 -10.65 5.17
C PRO A 190 -17.74 -10.12 4.79
N VAL A 191 -17.40 -10.19 3.50
CA VAL A 191 -16.06 -9.94 3.01
C VAL A 191 -16.11 -9.05 1.79
N ASN A 192 -15.22 -8.06 1.76
CA ASN A 192 -14.85 -7.41 0.51
C ASN A 192 -13.70 -8.20 -0.09
N ILE A 193 -13.75 -8.49 -1.38
CA ILE A 193 -12.67 -9.15 -2.12
C ILE A 193 -12.18 -8.19 -3.19
N LYS A 194 -10.88 -7.91 -3.19
CA LYS A 194 -10.20 -7.18 -4.26
C LYS A 194 -9.58 -8.20 -5.20
N VAL A 195 -10.06 -8.26 -6.43
CA VAL A 195 -9.53 -9.14 -7.46
C VAL A 195 -8.60 -8.31 -8.34
N LEU A 196 -7.34 -8.76 -8.43
CA LEU A 196 -6.32 -8.20 -9.32
C LEU A 196 -6.15 -9.15 -10.50
N SER A 197 -6.09 -8.61 -11.71
CA SER A 197 -6.05 -9.40 -12.94
C SER A 197 -5.12 -8.80 -13.98
N ARG A 198 -4.47 -9.67 -14.75
CA ARG A 198 -3.59 -9.32 -15.86
C ARG A 198 -3.85 -10.28 -17.02
N LEU A 199 -3.82 -9.76 -18.23
CA LEU A 199 -3.84 -10.55 -19.46
C LEU A 199 -2.42 -10.98 -19.82
N ASN A 200 -2.23 -12.21 -20.28
CA ASN A 200 -0.97 -12.67 -20.83
C ASN A 200 -0.82 -12.17 -22.28
N PHE A 201 0.16 -11.31 -22.53
CA PHE A 201 0.54 -10.88 -23.88
C PHE A 201 1.58 -11.83 -24.45
N ASP A 202 1.23 -12.55 -25.50
CA ASP A 202 2.21 -13.28 -26.31
C ASP A 202 2.98 -12.34 -27.25
N LYS A 203 3.96 -12.89 -27.98
CA LYS A 203 4.82 -12.11 -28.88
C LYS A 203 4.09 -11.53 -30.11
N THR A 204 2.90 -12.03 -30.42
CA THR A 204 2.08 -11.59 -31.56
C THR A 204 1.12 -10.46 -31.19
N MET A 205 0.85 -10.29 -29.91
CA MET A 205 -0.09 -9.29 -29.39
C MET A 205 0.54 -7.89 -29.32
N ASN A 206 0.05 -6.97 -30.16
CA ASN A 206 0.47 -5.56 -30.18
C ASN A 206 -0.72 -4.63 -29.97
N GLY A 207 -0.54 -3.58 -29.16
CA GLY A 207 -1.60 -2.60 -28.86
C GLY A 207 -2.52 -3.03 -27.72
N ARG A 208 -3.82 -2.73 -27.85
CA ARG A 208 -4.82 -2.89 -26.79
C ARG A 208 -5.68 -4.14 -27.01
N TYR A 209 -5.88 -4.94 -25.97
CA TYR A 209 -6.68 -6.15 -26.01
C TYR A 209 -7.73 -6.17 -24.91
N GLY A 210 -8.90 -6.72 -25.26
CA GLY A 210 -10.01 -6.92 -24.33
C GLY A 210 -9.99 -8.31 -23.72
N PHE A 211 -10.35 -8.43 -22.45
CA PHE A 211 -10.64 -9.71 -21.80
C PHE A 211 -11.81 -9.57 -20.83
N THR A 212 -12.44 -10.69 -20.49
CA THR A 212 -13.59 -10.72 -19.59
C THR A 212 -13.42 -11.82 -18.56
N ILE A 213 -13.65 -11.47 -17.28
CA ILE A 213 -13.71 -12.40 -16.17
C ILE A 213 -15.18 -12.62 -15.81
N VAL A 214 -15.58 -13.88 -15.66
CA VAL A 214 -16.92 -14.27 -15.23
C VAL A 214 -16.79 -14.86 -13.83
N VAL A 215 -17.43 -14.24 -12.85
CA VAL A 215 -17.48 -14.73 -11.48
C VAL A 215 -18.77 -15.52 -11.31
N LYS A 216 -18.65 -16.76 -10.87
CA LYS A 216 -19.77 -17.62 -10.49
C LYS A 216 -19.75 -17.89 -9.00
N GLU A 217 -20.94 -18.03 -8.43
CA GLU A 217 -21.14 -18.54 -7.07
C GLU A 217 -22.02 -19.79 -7.17
N ASN A 218 -21.51 -20.94 -6.72
CA ASN A 218 -22.20 -22.24 -6.83
C ASN A 218 -22.75 -22.48 -8.26
N ASP A 219 -21.89 -22.35 -9.28
CA ASP A 219 -22.16 -22.49 -10.72
C ASP A 219 -23.11 -21.46 -11.36
N LYS A 220 -23.69 -20.56 -10.57
CA LYS A 220 -24.53 -19.46 -11.09
C LYS A 220 -23.68 -18.23 -11.38
N GLU A 221 -23.84 -17.64 -12.57
CA GLU A 221 -23.18 -16.37 -12.90
C GLU A 221 -23.63 -15.27 -11.91
N LEU A 222 -22.65 -14.74 -11.17
CA LEU A 222 -22.83 -13.66 -10.21
C LEU A 222 -22.48 -12.31 -10.86
N ARG A 223 -21.39 -12.28 -11.62
CA ARG A 223 -20.87 -11.04 -12.22
C ARG A 223 -20.03 -11.31 -13.45
N LYS A 224 -20.08 -10.39 -14.41
CA LYS A 224 -19.18 -10.36 -15.56
C LYS A 224 -18.46 -9.01 -15.62
N VAL A 225 -17.14 -9.03 -15.74
CA VAL A 225 -16.30 -7.82 -15.75
C VAL A 225 -15.38 -7.85 -16.95
N SER A 226 -15.49 -6.86 -17.83
CA SER A 226 -14.66 -6.72 -19.03
C SER A 226 -13.65 -5.59 -18.87
N PHE A 227 -12.42 -5.83 -19.32
CA PHE A 227 -11.34 -4.86 -19.31
C PHE A 227 -10.74 -4.71 -20.71
N VAL A 228 -10.15 -3.55 -20.98
CA VAL A 228 -9.26 -3.34 -22.12
C VAL A 228 -7.90 -2.91 -21.57
N THR A 229 -6.85 -3.63 -21.92
CA THR A 229 -5.51 -3.45 -21.35
C THR A 229 -4.44 -3.47 -22.45
N GLU A 230 -3.21 -3.15 -22.06
CA GLU A 230 -2.01 -3.20 -22.91
C GLU A 230 -0.86 -3.86 -22.15
N LYS A 231 0.19 -4.25 -22.87
CA LYS A 231 1.39 -4.87 -22.31
C LYS A 231 2.02 -3.97 -21.24
N SER A 232 2.50 -4.57 -20.15
CA SER A 232 3.26 -3.86 -19.13
C SER A 232 4.69 -3.57 -19.62
N GLU A 233 5.19 -2.37 -19.36
CA GLU A 233 6.57 -1.97 -19.68
C GLU A 233 7.55 -2.18 -18.52
N VAL A 234 7.03 -2.38 -17.30
CA VAL A 234 7.83 -2.38 -16.06
C VAL A 234 7.70 -3.66 -15.25
N TYR A 235 6.97 -4.65 -15.76
CA TYR A 235 6.76 -5.93 -15.09
C TYR A 235 6.95 -7.08 -16.07
N GLU A 236 7.59 -8.14 -15.59
CA GLU A 236 7.84 -9.38 -16.34
C GLU A 236 7.40 -10.58 -15.52
N TYR A 237 7.30 -11.76 -16.15
CA TYR A 237 7.10 -13.01 -15.44
C TYR A 237 8.44 -13.65 -15.11
N GLU A 238 8.67 -13.95 -13.83
CA GLU A 238 9.90 -14.63 -13.39
C GLU A 238 9.95 -16.07 -13.91
N ASN A 239 8.82 -16.76 -13.89
CA ASN A 239 8.71 -18.18 -14.21
C ASN A 239 8.17 -18.46 -15.63
N ARG A 240 8.11 -17.44 -16.50
CA ARG A 240 7.59 -17.59 -17.88
C ARG A 240 8.19 -16.56 -18.85
N LYS A 241 8.87 -17.00 -19.92
CA LYS A 241 9.60 -16.11 -20.86
C LYS A 241 8.92 -15.90 -22.22
N ASP A 242 7.92 -16.70 -22.56
CA ASP A 242 7.21 -16.66 -23.83
C ASP A 242 6.07 -15.62 -23.86
N SER A 243 5.75 -15.02 -22.72
CA SER A 243 4.71 -14.00 -22.59
C SER A 243 5.10 -12.90 -21.59
N SER A 244 4.40 -11.78 -21.64
CA SER A 244 4.55 -10.67 -20.70
C SER A 244 3.20 -10.34 -20.04
N PRO A 245 3.19 -9.86 -18.79
CA PRO A 245 1.96 -9.41 -18.16
C PRO A 245 1.43 -8.13 -18.82
N SER A 246 0.11 -7.97 -18.86
CA SER A 246 -0.51 -6.66 -19.11
C SER A 246 -0.36 -5.72 -17.90
N LYS A 247 -0.74 -4.45 -18.06
CA LYS A 247 -1.05 -3.58 -16.91
C LYS A 247 -2.11 -4.23 -16.00
N GLU A 248 -2.00 -4.02 -14.70
CA GLU A 248 -2.94 -4.57 -13.70
C GLU A 248 -4.32 -3.94 -13.84
N ASN A 249 -5.35 -4.78 -13.81
CA ASN A 249 -6.75 -4.38 -13.69
C ASN A 249 -7.30 -4.88 -12.37
N ARG A 250 -8.24 -4.13 -11.78
CA ARG A 250 -8.83 -4.48 -10.49
C ARG A 250 -10.35 -4.33 -10.49
N PHE A 251 -11.01 -5.19 -9.74
CA PHE A 251 -12.42 -5.01 -9.37
C PHE A 251 -12.67 -5.53 -7.97
N PHE A 252 -13.84 -5.18 -7.41
CA PHE A 252 -14.20 -5.51 -6.04
C PHE A 252 -15.50 -6.31 -6.01
N LEU A 253 -15.56 -7.31 -5.15
CA LEU A 253 -16.77 -8.07 -4.83
C LEU A 253 -17.09 -7.86 -3.34
N TRP A 254 -18.37 -7.86 -3.00
CA TRP A 254 -18.83 -7.84 -1.61
C TRP A 254 -19.75 -9.03 -1.40
N PHE A 255 -19.52 -9.75 -0.30
CA PHE A 255 -20.35 -10.86 0.14
C PHE A 255 -20.87 -10.58 1.53
N ALA A 256 -22.11 -11.00 1.78
CA ALA A 256 -22.74 -10.91 3.09
C ALA A 256 -22.23 -12.04 4.01
N ARG A 257 -22.79 -12.17 5.21
CA ARG A 257 -22.48 -13.30 6.09
C ARG A 257 -22.84 -14.62 5.40
N GLY A 258 -21.88 -15.53 5.33
CA GLY A 258 -22.07 -16.86 4.77
C GLY A 258 -20.74 -17.52 4.45
N ASN A 259 -20.83 -18.75 3.93
CA ASN A 259 -19.72 -19.40 3.24
C ASN A 259 -19.99 -19.28 1.75
N HIS A 260 -19.01 -18.79 1.00
CA HIS A 260 -19.13 -18.54 -0.43
C HIS A 260 -18.02 -19.31 -1.15
N THR A 261 -18.40 -20.07 -2.18
CA THR A 261 -17.48 -20.70 -3.13
C THR A 261 -17.59 -19.95 -4.44
N LEU A 262 -16.51 -19.31 -4.85
CA LEU A 262 -16.46 -18.50 -6.06
C LEU A 262 -15.56 -19.15 -7.08
N THR A 263 -16.01 -19.17 -8.33
CA THR A 263 -15.26 -19.66 -9.47
C THR A 263 -15.08 -18.51 -10.45
N PHE A 264 -13.84 -18.27 -10.87
CA PHE A 264 -13.46 -17.28 -11.86
C PHE A 264 -13.15 -17.94 -13.20
#